data_AF-A0A2G6H1Q9-F1
#
_entry.id   AF-A0A2G6H1Q9-F1
#
_cell.length_a   1.000
_cell.length_b   1.000
_cell.length_c   1.000
_cell.angle_alpha   90.00
_cell.angle_beta   90.00
_cell.angle_gamma   90.00
#
_symmetry.space_group_name_H-M   'P 1'
#
loop_
_entity.id
_entity.type
_entity.pdbx_description
1 polymer ?
#
loop_
_entity_poly.entity_id
_entity_poly.type
_entity_poly.pdbx_seq_one_letter_code
_entity_poly.pdbx_strand_id
1 'polypeptide(L)'
;MRTLLIVALFELILLSASSCEKETTTSSSQTSVERIYYYAFDEKIYLSIVENELIVNYIEGVDKEKATLFLNRVAPHSQMAWLDSNNAVVTTNSKAENGNVIQFLQSADNVHTWHPIYRLENGEDLLISTGHLVVNFLPGISKESQNELHKKYRTAVIADYDMYSVLRIPKNGNAIETANRYYESGLVQFSTPDFFSNFNPF
;
A
#
# COMPACT_ATOMS: atom_id res chain seq x y z
N MET A 1 6.43 -11.09 -74.02
CA MET A 1 7.58 -11.82 -74.57
C MET A 1 8.83 -11.02 -74.25
N ARG A 2 9.89 -11.67 -73.75
CA ARG A 2 11.20 -11.11 -73.28
C ARG A 2 11.13 -10.59 -71.83
N THR A 3 11.49 -11.33 -70.77
CA THR A 3 12.68 -12.18 -70.45
C THR A 3 13.85 -11.38 -69.86
N LEU A 4 14.35 -11.88 -68.72
CA LEU A 4 15.66 -11.74 -68.05
C LEU A 4 15.89 -10.46 -67.19
N LEU A 5 16.13 -10.51 -65.85
CA LEU A 5 17.16 -11.19 -65.02
C LEU A 5 18.38 -10.28 -64.76
N ILE A 6 18.44 -9.67 -63.58
CA ILE A 6 19.62 -9.06 -62.94
C ILE A 6 19.40 -9.27 -61.42
N VAL A 7 19.98 -10.27 -60.76
CA VAL A 7 21.37 -10.41 -60.29
C VAL A 7 21.65 -9.61 -58.99
N ALA A 8 22.10 -10.36 -57.98
CA ALA A 8 22.95 -10.01 -56.85
C ALA A 8 22.32 -9.35 -55.60
N LEU A 9 22.29 -10.09 -54.49
CA LEU A 9 23.28 -9.98 -53.40
C LEU A 9 22.84 -10.91 -52.24
N PHE A 10 23.27 -12.17 -52.23
CA PHE A 10 23.06 -13.04 -51.06
C PHE A 10 24.14 -14.13 -51.02
N GLU A 11 25.39 -13.74 -50.77
CA GLU A 11 26.42 -14.59 -50.15
C GLU A 11 27.55 -13.70 -49.60
N LEU A 12 27.66 -13.63 -48.26
CA LEU A 12 28.85 -13.37 -47.43
C LEU A 12 28.30 -13.24 -45.98
N ILE A 13 28.66 -13.97 -44.92
CA ILE A 13 29.94 -14.53 -44.50
C ILE A 13 29.65 -15.73 -43.58
N LEU A 14 30.35 -16.84 -43.82
CA LEU A 14 30.58 -17.94 -42.88
C LEU A 14 31.94 -17.69 -42.19
N LEU A 15 32.05 -18.13 -40.92
CA LEU A 15 33.27 -18.35 -40.11
C LEU A 15 33.88 -17.20 -39.28
N SER A 16 33.57 -17.19 -37.98
CA SER A 16 34.56 -17.24 -36.88
C SER A 16 33.86 -17.83 -35.64
N ALA A 17 34.15 -19.08 -35.28
CA ALA A 17 35.23 -19.51 -34.39
C ALA A 17 35.06 -19.01 -32.94
N SER A 18 34.44 -19.88 -32.15
CA SER A 18 34.66 -20.16 -30.72
C SER A 18 35.71 -19.31 -30.00
N SER A 19 35.24 -18.43 -29.12
CA SER A 19 35.95 -18.10 -27.87
C SER A 19 34.91 -18.06 -26.76
N CYS A 20 34.85 -19.16 -26.01
CA CYS A 20 34.03 -19.29 -24.82
C CYS A 20 34.75 -18.56 -23.69
N GLU A 21 34.54 -17.24 -23.60
CA GLU A 21 34.83 -16.51 -22.37
C GLU A 21 33.76 -16.87 -21.34
N LYS A 22 34.19 -17.52 -20.26
CA LYS A 22 33.38 -17.67 -19.05
C LYS A 22 33.16 -16.28 -18.45
N GLU A 23 32.14 -15.59 -18.91
CA GLU A 23 31.55 -14.50 -18.15
C GLU A 23 31.02 -15.10 -16.84
N THR A 24 31.76 -14.82 -15.78
CA THR A 24 31.31 -15.04 -14.42
C THR A 24 30.17 -14.05 -14.21
N THR A 25 28.95 -14.50 -14.52
CA THR A 25 27.71 -13.79 -14.20
C THR A 25 27.66 -13.68 -12.68
N THR A 26 28.28 -12.61 -12.19
CA THR A 26 28.06 -12.11 -10.84
C THR A 26 26.64 -11.61 -10.87
N SER A 27 25.71 -12.52 -10.59
CA SER A 27 24.31 -12.23 -10.33
C SER A 27 24.30 -11.33 -9.09
N SER A 28 24.43 -10.03 -9.33
CA SER A 28 24.11 -9.02 -8.34
C SER A 28 22.61 -9.14 -8.14
N SER A 29 22.24 -9.87 -7.10
CA SER A 29 20.92 -9.83 -6.51
C SER A 29 20.74 -8.42 -5.95
N GLN A 30 20.47 -7.47 -6.84
CA GLN A 30 19.82 -6.22 -6.47
C GLN A 30 18.47 -6.64 -5.90
N THR A 31 18.41 -6.77 -4.59
CA THR A 31 17.17 -6.74 -3.83
C THR A 31 16.50 -5.42 -4.18
N SER A 32 15.60 -5.44 -5.16
CA SER A 32 14.75 -4.30 -5.47
C SER A 32 13.99 -4.00 -4.19
N VAL A 33 14.30 -2.86 -3.57
CA VAL A 33 13.51 -2.37 -2.45
C VAL A 33 12.10 -2.15 -3.01
N GLU A 34 11.17 -3.01 -2.60
CA GLU A 34 9.79 -2.94 -3.04
C GLU A 34 9.22 -1.59 -2.60
N ARG A 35 8.94 -0.72 -3.59
CA ARG A 35 8.39 0.60 -3.33
C ARG A 35 6.92 0.44 -2.94
N ILE A 36 6.46 1.23 -1.98
CA ILE A 36 5.05 1.28 -1.60
C ILE A 36 4.31 2.11 -2.64
N TYR A 37 3.16 1.63 -3.09
CA TYR A 37 2.31 2.35 -4.04
C TYR A 37 0.84 1.98 -3.85
N TYR A 38 -0.05 2.79 -4.41
CA TYR A 38 -1.46 2.43 -4.61
C TYR A 38 -1.89 2.76 -6.04
N TYR A 39 -3.01 2.19 -6.48
CA TYR A 39 -3.58 2.51 -7.79
C TYR A 39 -4.52 3.72 -7.71
N ALA A 40 -4.31 4.71 -8.58
CA ALA A 40 -5.25 5.80 -8.83
C ALA A 40 -5.30 6.07 -10.34
N PHE A 41 -6.50 6.14 -10.92
CA PHE A 41 -6.71 6.39 -12.35
C PHE A 41 -5.87 5.45 -13.25
N ASP A 42 -5.83 4.16 -12.92
CA ASP A 42 -5.05 3.12 -13.61
C ASP A 42 -3.51 3.31 -13.58
N GLU A 43 -3.02 4.22 -12.75
CA GLU A 43 -1.59 4.48 -12.55
C GLU A 43 -1.13 4.06 -11.15
N LYS A 44 0.13 3.65 -11.04
CA LYS A 44 0.78 3.41 -9.74
C LYS A 44 1.26 4.74 -9.17
N ILE A 45 0.70 5.12 -8.03
CA ILE A 45 1.11 6.28 -7.26
C ILE A 45 2.06 5.83 -6.15
N TYR A 46 3.33 6.18 -6.27
CA TYR A 46 4.37 5.78 -5.32
C TYR A 46 4.37 6.63 -4.06
N LEU A 47 4.67 5.98 -2.94
CA LEU A 47 4.62 6.53 -1.60
C LEU A 47 5.97 6.36 -0.91
N SER A 48 6.37 7.42 -0.21
CA SER A 48 7.47 7.38 0.76
C SER A 48 6.90 7.29 2.18
N ILE A 49 7.59 6.59 3.06
CA ILE A 49 7.22 6.54 4.49
C ILE A 49 7.77 7.80 5.16
N VAL A 50 6.93 8.47 5.95
CA VAL A 50 7.37 9.49 6.90
C VAL A 50 7.92 8.76 8.12
N GLU A 51 9.23 8.86 8.34
CA GLU A 51 9.87 8.19 9.47
C GLU A 51 9.31 8.71 10.79
N ASN A 52 9.22 7.79 11.77
CA ASN A 52 8.83 8.08 13.14
C ASN A 52 7.38 8.57 13.35
N GLU A 53 6.56 8.56 12.30
CA GLU A 53 5.14 8.90 12.37
C GLU A 53 4.27 7.70 12.00
N LEU A 54 3.27 7.44 12.86
CA LEU A 54 2.30 6.37 12.68
C LEU A 54 0.89 6.94 12.80
N ILE A 55 -0.04 6.41 12.01
CA ILE A 55 -1.45 6.48 12.30
C ILE A 55 -1.88 5.22 13.04
N VAL A 56 -2.64 5.40 14.11
CA VAL A 56 -3.23 4.33 14.90
C VAL A 56 -4.75 4.46 14.83
N ASN A 57 -5.38 3.43 14.29
CA ASN A 57 -6.83 3.30 14.23
C ASN A 57 -7.26 2.39 15.39
N TYR A 58 -7.89 2.97 16.40
CA TYR A 58 -8.42 2.26 17.56
C TYR A 58 -9.81 1.71 17.29
N ILE A 59 -10.24 0.75 18.11
CA ILE A 59 -11.63 0.31 18.12
C ILE A 59 -12.56 1.41 18.67
N GLU A 60 -13.84 1.33 18.33
CA GLU A 60 -14.85 2.26 18.83
C GLU A 60 -14.93 2.25 20.36
N GLY A 61 -15.09 3.43 20.96
CA GLY A 61 -15.19 3.58 22.41
C GLY A 61 -13.86 3.45 23.15
N VAL A 62 -12.73 3.63 22.46
CA VAL A 62 -11.41 3.64 23.09
C VAL A 62 -11.32 4.69 24.20
N ASP A 63 -10.76 4.29 25.34
CA ASP A 63 -10.36 5.20 26.40
C ASP A 63 -9.08 5.93 25.97
N LYS A 64 -9.25 7.18 25.52
CA LYS A 64 -8.18 8.01 24.99
C LYS A 64 -7.10 8.31 26.02
N GLU A 65 -7.49 8.59 27.28
CA GLU A 65 -6.55 8.88 28.36
C GLU A 65 -5.69 7.65 28.64
N LYS A 66 -6.32 6.47 28.76
CA LYS A 66 -5.61 5.21 28.94
C LYS A 66 -4.67 4.91 27.77
N ALA A 67 -5.09 5.13 26.53
CA ALA A 67 -4.25 4.95 25.35
C ALA A 67 -3.02 5.88 25.38
N THR A 68 -3.20 7.16 25.70
CA THR A 68 -2.10 8.13 25.83
C THR A 68 -1.16 7.79 27.00
N LEU A 69 -1.69 7.41 28.17
CA LEU A 69 -0.88 6.96 29.31
C LEU A 69 -0.03 5.73 28.97
N PHE A 70 -0.59 4.79 28.21
CA PHE A 70 0.17 3.63 27.77
C PHE A 70 1.27 3.96 26.78
N LEU A 71 0.99 4.84 25.81
CA LEU A 71 2.01 5.31 24.89
C LEU A 71 3.19 5.94 25.65
N ASN A 72 2.90 6.83 26.60
CA ASN A 72 3.92 7.50 27.43
C ASN A 72 4.78 6.52 28.24
N ARG A 73 4.28 5.31 28.53
CA ARG A 73 5.05 4.27 29.22
C ARG A 73 6.02 3.54 28.28
N VAL A 74 5.62 3.33 27.03
CA VAL A 74 6.40 2.57 26.03
C VAL A 74 7.38 3.47 25.27
N ALA A 75 6.98 4.71 25.01
CA ALA A 75 7.77 5.74 24.34
C ALA A 75 7.53 7.09 25.03
N PRO A 76 8.23 7.38 26.15
CA PRO A 76 8.00 8.57 26.98
C PRO A 76 8.18 9.91 26.27
N HIS A 77 8.88 9.92 25.15
CA HIS A 77 9.15 11.11 24.37
C HIS A 77 8.29 11.23 23.10
N SER A 78 7.40 10.27 22.89
CA SER A 78 6.45 10.32 21.78
C SER A 78 5.29 11.26 22.08
N GLN A 79 4.65 11.72 21.01
CA GLN A 79 3.47 12.56 21.04
C GLN A 79 2.30 11.82 20.41
N MET A 80 1.09 12.04 20.92
CA MET A 80 -0.15 11.52 20.34
C MET A 80 -1.12 12.67 20.07
N ALA A 81 -1.55 12.80 18.82
CA ALA A 81 -2.55 13.76 18.40
C ALA A 81 -3.78 13.03 17.87
N TRP A 82 -4.93 13.20 18.53
CA TRP A 82 -6.19 12.60 18.08
C TRP A 82 -6.76 13.37 16.89
N LEU A 83 -7.03 12.66 15.80
CA LEU A 83 -7.68 13.22 14.60
C LEU A 83 -9.20 13.24 14.76
N ASP A 84 -9.75 12.19 15.36
CA ASP A 84 -11.18 12.03 15.61
C ASP A 84 -11.43 11.15 16.85
N SER A 85 -12.60 10.51 16.95
CA SER A 85 -12.96 9.64 18.07
C SER A 85 -12.05 8.40 18.20
N ASN A 86 -11.55 7.86 17.10
CA ASN A 86 -10.89 6.56 17.04
C ASN A 86 -9.50 6.60 16.39
N ASN A 87 -9.11 7.70 15.75
CA ASN A 87 -7.85 7.81 15.02
C ASN A 87 -6.90 8.77 15.73
N ALA A 88 -5.63 8.35 15.87
CA ALA A 88 -4.58 9.19 16.43
C ALA A 88 -3.26 9.04 15.68
N VAL A 89 -2.60 10.16 15.44
CA VAL A 89 -1.21 10.19 14.97
C VAL A 89 -0.28 10.06 16.16
N VAL A 90 0.70 9.17 16.05
CA VAL A 90 1.77 8.98 17.01
C VAL A 90 3.08 9.39 16.36
N THR A 91 3.76 10.38 16.94
CA THR A 91 5.07 10.84 16.49
C THR A 91 6.11 10.45 17.54
N THR A 92 7.19 9.80 17.12
CA THR A 92 8.29 9.36 17.98
C THR A 92 9.56 10.13 17.69
N ASN A 93 10.52 10.15 18.62
CA ASN A 93 11.76 10.92 18.43
C ASN A 93 12.85 10.13 17.71
N SER A 94 12.67 8.82 17.55
CA SER A 94 13.65 7.97 16.89
C SER A 94 13.03 6.71 16.31
N LYS A 95 13.72 6.14 15.32
CA LYS A 95 13.33 4.86 14.72
C LYS A 95 13.26 3.71 15.72
N ALA A 96 14.11 3.75 16.76
CA ALA A 96 14.11 2.75 17.83
C ALA A 96 12.83 2.86 18.68
N GLU A 97 12.44 4.07 19.08
CA GLU A 97 11.17 4.31 19.78
C GLU A 97 9.97 3.90 18.91
N ASN A 98 9.99 4.24 17.62
CA ASN A 98 8.96 3.82 16.68
C ASN A 98 8.80 2.30 16.64
N GLY A 99 9.92 1.56 16.66
CA GLY A 99 9.92 0.10 16.75
C GLY A 99 9.25 -0.43 18.02
N ASN A 100 9.51 0.19 19.18
CA ASN A 100 8.87 -0.18 20.45
C ASN A 100 7.36 0.09 20.43
N VAL A 101 6.95 1.23 19.86
CA VAL A 101 5.53 1.57 19.69
C VAL A 101 4.85 0.54 18.79
N ILE A 102 5.44 0.19 17.64
CA ILE A 102 4.90 -0.81 16.72
C ILE A 102 4.70 -2.16 17.41
N GLN A 103 5.70 -2.65 18.15
CA GLN A 103 5.60 -3.92 18.87
C GLN A 103 4.44 -3.90 19.88
N PHE A 104 4.25 -2.78 20.58
CA PHE A 104 3.11 -2.60 21.47
C PHE A 104 1.78 -2.64 20.70
N LEU A 105 1.64 -1.83 19.65
CA LEU A 105 0.40 -1.71 18.87
C LEU A 105 -0.05 -3.04 18.27
N GLN A 106 0.88 -3.89 17.83
CA GLN A 106 0.58 -5.23 17.30
C GLN A 106 -0.13 -6.15 18.30
N SER A 107 0.16 -5.98 19.59
CA SER A 107 -0.39 -6.78 20.68
C SER A 107 -1.60 -6.14 21.37
N ALA A 108 -1.90 -4.88 21.08
CA ALA A 108 -2.94 -4.13 21.78
C ALA A 108 -4.35 -4.56 21.34
N ASP A 109 -5.19 -4.90 22.31
CA ASP A 109 -6.57 -5.34 22.03
C ASP A 109 -7.46 -4.20 21.54
N ASN A 110 -7.21 -2.98 22.00
CA ASN A 110 -7.94 -1.78 21.62
C ASN A 110 -7.47 -1.14 20.31
N VAL A 111 -6.44 -1.69 19.66
CA VAL A 111 -5.96 -1.22 18.36
C VAL A 111 -6.54 -2.11 17.26
N HIS A 112 -7.16 -1.49 16.25
CA HIS A 112 -7.65 -2.19 15.07
C HIS A 112 -6.55 -2.31 14.02
N THR A 113 -5.96 -1.19 13.61
CA THR A 113 -4.82 -1.17 12.66
C THR A 113 -3.87 -0.03 13.00
N TRP A 114 -2.65 -0.13 12.49
CA TRP A 114 -1.67 0.94 12.53
C TRP A 114 -0.86 0.91 11.24
N HIS A 115 -0.46 2.09 10.76
CA HIS A 115 0.32 2.26 9.54
C HIS A 115 1.32 3.39 9.72
N PRO A 116 2.47 3.36 9.03
CA PRO A 116 3.26 4.59 8.87
C PRO A 116 2.43 5.66 8.15
N ILE A 117 2.74 6.92 8.42
CA ILE A 117 2.24 8.01 7.58
C ILE A 117 3.00 7.99 6.26
N TYR A 118 2.30 8.27 5.16
CA TYR A 118 2.88 8.27 3.83
C TYR A 118 2.97 9.68 3.27
N ARG A 119 3.90 9.88 2.33
CA ARG A 119 4.03 11.11 1.55
C ARG A 119 4.17 10.78 0.08
N LEU A 120 3.48 11.54 -0.76
CA LEU A 120 3.64 11.46 -2.22
C LEU A 120 5.08 11.82 -2.64
N GLU A 121 5.54 11.31 -3.78
CA GLU A 121 6.90 11.60 -4.30
C GLU A 121 7.13 13.09 -4.59
N ASN A 122 6.08 13.87 -4.89
CA ASN A 122 6.18 15.33 -5.05
C ASN A 122 6.43 16.06 -3.71
N GLY A 123 6.26 15.38 -2.58
CA GLY A 123 6.53 15.90 -1.24
C GLY A 123 5.43 16.77 -0.63
N GLU A 124 4.32 17.02 -1.35
CA GLU A 124 3.33 18.02 -0.96
C GLU A 124 2.23 17.48 -0.04
N ASP A 125 1.83 16.22 -0.19
CA ASP A 125 0.71 15.64 0.56
C ASP A 125 1.13 14.57 1.56
N LEU A 126 0.65 14.72 2.80
CA LEU A 126 0.65 13.67 3.81
C LEU A 126 -0.62 12.84 3.67
N LEU A 127 -0.45 11.52 3.55
CA LEU A 127 -1.52 10.55 3.40
C LEU A 127 -1.60 9.67 4.63
N ILE A 128 -2.74 9.75 5.32
CA ILE A 128 -3.01 9.01 6.55
C ILE A 128 -4.09 7.97 6.25
N SER A 129 -3.73 6.69 6.32
CA SER A 129 -4.68 5.60 6.02
C SER A 129 -5.59 5.30 7.22
N THR A 130 -6.90 5.29 6.98
CA THR A 130 -7.95 5.09 8.01
C THR A 130 -8.26 3.62 8.32
N GLY A 131 -7.51 2.68 7.73
CA GLY A 131 -7.86 1.26 7.78
C GLY A 131 -9.12 0.91 6.96
N HIS A 132 -9.60 1.84 6.14
CA HIS A 132 -10.67 1.61 5.17
C HIS A 132 -10.14 1.70 3.74
N LEU A 133 -10.94 1.18 2.81
CA LEU A 133 -10.72 1.32 1.37
C LEU A 133 -12.06 1.48 0.67
N VAL A 134 -12.03 2.23 -0.43
CA VAL A 134 -13.19 2.54 -1.27
C VAL A 134 -13.09 1.73 -2.55
N VAL A 135 -14.13 0.95 -2.86
CA VAL A 135 -14.16 0.04 -4.00
C VAL A 135 -15.40 0.29 -4.84
N ASN A 136 -15.22 0.32 -6.15
CA ASN A 136 -16.31 0.20 -7.11
C ASN A 136 -16.08 -1.04 -7.98
N PHE A 137 -17.04 -1.95 -8.01
CA PHE A 137 -16.98 -3.13 -8.87
C PHE A 137 -17.34 -2.80 -10.31
N LEU A 138 -16.73 -3.51 -11.26
CA LEU A 138 -17.12 -3.39 -12.67
C LEU A 138 -18.61 -3.74 -12.86
N PRO A 139 -19.29 -3.15 -13.86
CA PRO A 139 -20.66 -3.52 -14.19
C PRO A 139 -20.79 -5.03 -14.46
N GLY A 140 -21.84 -5.65 -13.91
CA GLY A 140 -22.15 -7.06 -14.13
C GLY A 140 -21.43 -8.05 -13.20
N ILE A 141 -20.56 -7.58 -12.29
CA ILE A 141 -20.00 -8.45 -11.24
C ILE A 141 -21.10 -8.79 -10.23
N SER A 142 -21.41 -10.09 -10.10
CA SER A 142 -22.46 -10.57 -9.20
C SER A 142 -22.12 -10.37 -7.73
N LYS A 143 -23.15 -10.30 -6.87
CA LYS A 143 -22.94 -10.11 -5.43
C LYS A 143 -22.18 -11.28 -4.81
N GLU A 144 -22.34 -12.48 -5.35
CA GLU A 144 -21.58 -13.68 -4.95
C GLU A 144 -20.09 -13.48 -5.18
N SER A 145 -19.67 -13.04 -6.38
CA SER A 145 -18.26 -12.76 -6.69
C SER A 145 -17.69 -11.63 -5.83
N GLN A 146 -18.48 -10.58 -5.57
CA GLN A 146 -18.09 -9.51 -4.63
C GLN A 146 -17.85 -10.08 -3.22
N ASN A 147 -18.79 -10.90 -2.72
CA ASN A 147 -18.70 -11.52 -1.40
C ASN A 147 -17.52 -12.50 -1.30
N GLU A 148 -17.21 -13.25 -2.36
CA GLU A 148 -16.03 -14.11 -2.43
C GLU A 148 -14.74 -13.29 -2.30
N LEU A 149 -14.65 -12.15 -2.97
CA LEU A 149 -13.51 -11.25 -2.86
C LEU A 149 -13.38 -10.65 -1.45
N HIS A 150 -14.50 -10.20 -0.86
CA HIS A 150 -14.54 -9.73 0.52
C HIS A 150 -14.08 -10.80 1.51
N LYS A 151 -14.56 -12.03 1.35
CA LYS A 151 -14.16 -13.18 2.19
C LYS A 151 -12.69 -13.52 2.00
N LYS A 152 -12.18 -13.54 0.77
CA LYS A 152 -10.78 -13.82 0.43
C LYS A 152 -9.84 -12.87 1.16
N TYR A 153 -10.18 -11.58 1.20
CA TYR A 153 -9.35 -10.54 1.83
C TYR A 153 -9.81 -10.16 3.24
N ARG A 154 -10.80 -10.87 3.79
CA ARG A 154 -11.36 -10.68 5.14
C ARG A 154 -11.81 -9.25 5.43
N THR A 155 -12.29 -8.54 4.42
CA THR A 155 -12.81 -7.18 4.55
C THR A 155 -14.30 -7.21 4.89
N ALA A 156 -14.77 -6.22 5.64
CA ALA A 156 -16.19 -6.06 5.96
C ALA A 156 -16.76 -4.81 5.29
N VAL A 157 -17.93 -4.90 4.67
CA VAL A 157 -18.65 -3.74 4.13
C VAL A 157 -19.16 -2.91 5.31
N ILE A 158 -18.76 -1.65 5.41
CA ILE A 158 -19.23 -0.72 6.45
C ILE A 158 -20.24 0.29 5.91
N ALA A 159 -20.18 0.59 4.61
CA ALA A 159 -21.18 1.36 3.89
C ALA A 159 -21.26 0.88 2.44
N ASP A 160 -22.46 0.90 1.87
CA ASP A 160 -22.71 0.52 0.48
C ASP A 160 -23.54 1.63 -0.17
N TYR A 161 -23.04 2.20 -1.25
CA TYR A 161 -23.66 3.27 -2.02
C TYR A 161 -23.80 2.83 -3.48
N ASP A 162 -24.69 3.48 -4.23
CA ASP A 162 -24.95 3.14 -5.65
C ASP A 162 -23.68 3.09 -6.51
N MET A 163 -22.69 3.94 -6.20
CA MET A 163 -21.46 4.07 -6.97
C MET A 163 -20.24 3.42 -6.34
N TYR A 164 -20.25 3.02 -5.07
CA TYR A 164 -19.09 2.41 -4.41
C TYR A 164 -19.47 1.84 -3.06
N SER A 165 -18.64 0.94 -2.55
CA SER A 165 -18.71 0.45 -1.18
C SER A 165 -17.47 0.90 -0.39
N VAL A 166 -17.65 1.18 0.89
CA VAL A 166 -16.55 1.41 1.82
C VAL A 166 -16.34 0.13 2.61
N LEU A 167 -15.11 -0.37 2.58
CA LEU A 167 -14.73 -1.63 3.21
C LEU A 167 -13.74 -1.37 4.34
N ARG A 168 -13.92 -2.05 5.47
CA ARG A 168 -12.97 -2.10 6.57
C ARG A 168 -12.06 -3.31 6.45
N ILE A 169 -10.76 -3.10 6.59
CA ILE A 169 -9.77 -4.18 6.55
C ILE A 169 -9.73 -4.96 7.88
N PRO A 170 -9.25 -6.22 7.89
CA PRO A 170 -9.13 -6.97 9.13
C PRO A 170 -8.14 -6.31 10.10
N LYS A 171 -8.22 -6.68 11.39
CA LYS A 171 -7.25 -6.25 12.41
C LYS A 171 -5.82 -6.53 11.94
N ASN A 172 -4.92 -5.56 12.13
CA ASN A 172 -3.54 -5.58 11.66
C ASN A 172 -3.37 -5.74 10.13
N GLY A 173 -4.44 -5.61 9.35
CA GLY A 173 -4.38 -5.61 7.88
C GLY A 173 -3.75 -4.34 7.34
N ASN A 174 -3.31 -4.36 6.07
CA ASN A 174 -2.73 -3.22 5.37
C ASN A 174 -3.70 -2.69 4.30
N ALA A 175 -4.18 -1.45 4.45
CA ALA A 175 -5.18 -0.86 3.55
C ALA A 175 -4.64 -0.72 2.12
N ILE A 176 -3.39 -0.27 1.97
CA ILE A 176 -2.73 -0.08 0.67
C ILE A 176 -2.62 -1.41 -0.05
N GLU A 177 -2.04 -2.40 0.61
CA GLU A 177 -1.86 -3.73 0.02
C GLU A 177 -3.21 -4.38 -0.32
N THR A 178 -4.19 -4.24 0.56
CA THR A 178 -5.54 -4.79 0.32
C THR A 178 -6.18 -4.10 -0.87
N ALA A 179 -6.13 -2.77 -0.95
CA ALA A 179 -6.68 -2.03 -2.07
C ALA A 179 -6.03 -2.43 -3.41
N ASN A 180 -4.71 -2.62 -3.43
CA ASN A 180 -4.00 -3.10 -4.62
C ASN A 180 -4.47 -4.49 -5.01
N ARG A 181 -4.60 -5.43 -4.07
CA ARG A 181 -5.09 -6.79 -4.34
C ARG A 181 -6.53 -6.84 -4.85
N TYR A 182 -7.35 -5.85 -4.48
CA TYR A 182 -8.68 -5.66 -5.05
C TYR A 182 -8.59 -5.18 -6.49
N TYR A 183 -7.79 -4.14 -6.75
CA TYR A 183 -7.58 -3.61 -8.10
C TYR A 183 -7.02 -4.68 -9.06
N GLU A 184 -5.95 -5.35 -8.64
CA GLU A 184 -5.27 -6.42 -9.37
C GLU A 184 -6.12 -7.69 -9.57
N SER A 185 -7.28 -7.80 -8.90
CA SER A 185 -8.22 -8.88 -9.18
C SER A 185 -8.90 -8.76 -10.54
N GLY A 186 -8.90 -7.55 -11.14
CA GLY A 186 -9.60 -7.25 -12.40
C GLY A 186 -11.13 -7.21 -12.28
N LEU A 187 -11.67 -7.28 -11.06
CA LEU A 187 -13.13 -7.25 -10.81
C LEU A 187 -13.66 -5.86 -10.47
N VAL A 188 -12.78 -4.90 -10.25
CA VAL A 188 -13.12 -3.55 -9.78
C VAL A 188 -12.76 -2.51 -10.83
N GLN A 189 -13.57 -1.47 -10.95
CA GLN A 189 -13.23 -0.28 -11.73
C GLN A 189 -12.15 0.51 -11.01
N PHE A 190 -12.26 0.63 -9.67
CA PHE A 190 -11.22 1.20 -8.84
C PHE A 190 -11.25 0.59 -7.43
N SER A 191 -10.10 0.66 -6.76
CA SER A 191 -9.94 0.30 -5.36
C SER A 191 -8.82 1.13 -4.77
N THR A 192 -9.17 2.09 -3.92
CA THR A 192 -8.23 3.02 -3.31
C THR A 192 -8.27 2.91 -1.80
N PRO A 193 -7.14 3.03 -1.10
CA PRO A 193 -7.15 3.28 0.34
C PRO A 193 -7.92 4.58 0.62
N ASP A 194 -8.62 4.59 1.74
CA ASP A 194 -9.21 5.80 2.27
C ASP A 194 -8.13 6.57 3.05
N PHE A 195 -7.83 7.78 2.57
CA PHE A 195 -6.82 8.66 3.14
C PHE A 195 -7.49 9.90 3.72
N PHE A 196 -7.06 10.37 4.89
CA PHE A 196 -7.28 11.77 5.25
C PHE A 196 -6.37 12.65 4.39
N SER A 197 -6.96 13.46 3.53
CA SER A 197 -6.28 14.57 2.84
C SER A 197 -6.57 15.88 3.59
N ASN A 198 -5.57 16.76 3.71
CA ASN A 198 -5.57 18.01 4.50
C ASN A 198 -5.37 17.89 6.02
N PHE A 199 -4.46 17.00 6.46
CA PHE A 199 -3.98 17.06 7.84
C PHE A 199 -2.86 18.11 7.97
N ASN A 200 -3.13 19.21 8.69
CA ASN A 200 -2.08 20.08 9.21
C ASN A 200 -1.92 19.82 10.71
N PRO A 201 -0.89 19.07 11.15
CA PRO A 201 -0.69 18.75 12.56
C PRO A 201 -0.41 19.96 13.45
N PHE A 202 -0.08 21.13 12.87
CA PHE A 202 0.40 22.31 13.58
C PHE A 202 -0.11 23.64 13.00
#